data_AF-A0A0F9FCV0-F1
#
_entry.id   AF-A0A0F9FCV0-F1
#
_cell.length_a   1.000
_cell.length_b   1.000
_cell.length_c   1.000
_cell.angle_alpha   90.00
_cell.angle_beta   90.00
_cell.angle_gamma   90.00
#
_symmetry.space_group_name_H-M   'P 1'
#
loop_
_entity.id
_entity.type
_entity.pdbx_description
1 polymer ?
#
loop_
_entity_poly.entity_id
_entity_poly.type
_entity_poly.pdbx_seq_one_letter_code
_entity_poly.pdbx_strand_id
1 'polypeptide(L)'
;MTKDEHCKHALTLSSDEKWEYQEKHGITSADVWRCGQKQKSKCPTRAKKKKTRTRVLASQGGCCALCGRSDTGQWCLDRSGRTVCNGCNNLLTKLRKLWANGVTCEDMEEFIE
;
A
#
# COMPACT_ATOMS: atom_id res chain seq x y z
N MET A 1 -6.02 -36.09 -14.51
CA MET A 1 -5.99 -34.73 -13.96
C MET A 1 -4.87 -33.95 -14.62
N THR A 2 -5.10 -32.70 -14.99
CA THR A 2 -4.07 -31.80 -15.52
C THR A 2 -3.12 -31.36 -14.40
N LYS A 3 -1.92 -30.87 -14.75
CA LYS A 3 -0.97 -30.31 -13.77
C LYS A 3 -1.60 -29.20 -12.92
N ASP A 4 -2.46 -28.38 -13.52
CA ASP A 4 -3.22 -27.34 -12.80
C ASP A 4 -4.19 -27.92 -11.76
N GLU A 5 -4.83 -29.06 -12.03
CA GLU A 5 -5.77 -29.70 -11.11
C GLU A 5 -5.05 -30.33 -9.92
N HIS A 6 -3.97 -31.07 -10.17
CA HIS A 6 -3.16 -31.62 -9.10
C HIS A 6 -2.54 -30.52 -8.21
N CYS A 7 -2.15 -29.41 -8.82
CA CYS A 7 -1.60 -28.26 -8.12
C CYS A 7 -2.64 -27.58 -7.19
N LYS A 8 -3.91 -27.50 -7.61
CA LYS A 8 -5.01 -27.03 -6.76
C LYS A 8 -5.29 -28.00 -5.61
N HIS A 9 -5.23 -29.30 -5.86
CA HIS A 9 -5.41 -30.33 -4.83
C HIS A 9 -4.29 -30.27 -3.78
N ALA A 10 -3.04 -30.03 -4.21
CA ALA A 10 -1.91 -29.85 -3.30
C ALA A 10 -1.99 -28.57 -2.42
N LEU A 11 -2.90 -27.63 -2.73
CA LEU A 11 -3.15 -26.45 -1.88
C LEU A 11 -4.14 -26.73 -0.75
N THR A 12 -4.93 -27.80 -0.85
CA THR A 12 -5.94 -28.18 0.15
C THR A 12 -5.44 -29.22 1.15
N LEU A 13 -4.30 -29.86 0.86
CA LEU A 13 -3.65 -30.84 1.73
C LEU A 13 -2.84 -30.17 2.85
N SER A 14 -2.64 -30.89 3.95
CA SER A 14 -1.70 -30.50 5.00
C SER A 14 -0.25 -30.52 4.48
N SER A 15 0.68 -29.88 5.21
CA SER A 15 2.08 -29.75 4.77
C SER A 15 2.76 -31.10 4.51
N ASP A 16 2.45 -32.12 5.31
CA ASP A 16 3.08 -33.44 5.24
C ASP A 16 2.53 -34.25 4.05
N GLU A 17 1.20 -34.30 3.89
CA GLU A 17 0.52 -34.95 2.76
C GLU A 17 0.87 -34.30 1.42
N LYS A 18 1.15 -33.00 1.45
CA LYS A 18 1.51 -32.22 0.28
C LYS A 18 2.87 -32.60 -0.28
N TRP A 19 3.82 -33.02 0.55
CA TRP A 19 5.14 -33.46 0.08
C TRP A 19 5.04 -34.78 -0.69
N GLU A 20 4.38 -35.78 -0.08
CA GLU A 20 4.17 -37.10 -0.71
C GLU A 20 3.38 -36.99 -2.02
N TYR A 21 2.38 -36.11 -2.06
CA TYR A 21 1.59 -35.86 -3.26
C TYR A 21 2.41 -35.19 -4.38
N GLN A 22 3.37 -34.32 -4.03
CA GLN A 22 4.25 -33.65 -4.99
C GLN A 22 5.21 -34.64 -5.67
N GLU A 23 5.84 -35.53 -4.89
CA GLU A 23 6.74 -36.55 -5.42
C GLU A 23 6.01 -37.55 -6.32
N LYS A 24 4.83 -38.01 -5.91
CA LYS A 24 4.03 -38.98 -6.67
C LYS A 24 3.52 -38.46 -8.01
N HIS A 25 3.27 -37.15 -8.12
CA HIS A 25 2.68 -36.53 -9.31
C HIS A 25 3.64 -35.62 -10.08
N GLY A 26 4.91 -35.54 -9.68
CA GLY A 26 5.95 -34.76 -10.36
C GLY A 26 5.66 -33.26 -10.38
N ILE A 27 5.12 -32.72 -9.29
CA ILE A 27 4.74 -31.32 -9.16
C ILE A 27 5.72 -30.66 -8.20
N THR A 28 6.30 -29.55 -8.61
CA THR A 28 7.27 -28.87 -7.76
C THR A 28 6.57 -27.96 -6.75
N SER A 29 7.24 -27.69 -5.63
CA SER A 29 6.78 -26.65 -4.69
C SER A 29 6.62 -25.27 -5.36
N ALA A 30 7.40 -24.99 -6.42
CA ALA A 30 7.26 -23.77 -7.22
C ALA A 30 5.94 -23.71 -8.00
N ASP A 31 5.48 -24.85 -8.54
CA ASP A 31 4.18 -24.95 -9.21
C ASP A 31 3.03 -24.70 -8.23
N VAL A 32 3.12 -25.28 -7.03
CA VAL A 32 2.12 -25.08 -5.97
C VAL A 32 2.07 -23.63 -5.50
N TRP A 33 3.23 -23.00 -5.32
CA TRP A 33 3.31 -21.59 -4.97
C TRP A 33 2.70 -20.70 -6.06
N ARG A 34 3.01 -20.96 -7.33
CA ARG A 34 2.48 -20.21 -8.48
C ARG A 34 0.96 -20.32 -8.59
N CYS A 35 0.40 -21.51 -8.36
CA CYS A 35 -1.05 -21.71 -8.34
C CYS A 35 -1.71 -21.00 -7.16
N GLY A 36 -1.10 -21.03 -5.97
CA GLY A 36 -1.58 -20.26 -4.81
C GLY A 36 -1.65 -18.75 -5.07
N GLN A 37 -0.65 -18.19 -5.77
CA GLN A 37 -0.66 -16.79 -6.20
C GLN A 37 -1.79 -16.50 -7.21
N LYS A 38 -2.01 -17.40 -8.17
CA LYS A 38 -3.07 -17.29 -9.19
C LYS A 38 -4.48 -17.40 -8.58
N GLN A 39 -4.65 -18.14 -7.48
CA GLN A 39 -5.91 -18.15 -6.73
C GLN A 39 -6.12 -16.86 -5.93
N LYS A 40 -5.06 -16.33 -5.29
CA LYS A 40 -5.12 -15.06 -4.56
C LYS A 40 -5.43 -13.86 -5.47
N SER A 41 -4.94 -13.86 -6.72
CA SER A 41 -5.22 -12.79 -7.68
C SER A 41 -6.64 -12.83 -8.26
N LYS A 42 -7.35 -13.96 -8.16
CA LYS A 42 -8.77 -14.09 -8.54
C LYS A 42 -9.74 -13.67 -7.43
N CYS A 43 -9.25 -13.37 -6.23
CA CYS A 43 -10.10 -12.82 -5.18
C CYS A 43 -10.36 -11.33 -5.50
N PRO A 44 -11.60 -10.91 -5.78
CA PRO A 44 -11.93 -9.52 -6.16
C PRO A 44 -11.72 -8.50 -5.04
N THR A 45 -11.21 -8.93 -3.89
CA THR A 45 -11.01 -8.09 -2.69
C THR A 45 -9.81 -7.15 -2.79
N ARG A 46 -8.92 -7.30 -3.79
CA ARG A 46 -7.81 -6.35 -4.01
C ARG A 46 -8.15 -5.17 -4.93
N ALA A 47 -9.41 -5.00 -5.32
CA ALA A 47 -9.91 -3.80 -6.01
C ALA A 47 -10.54 -2.75 -5.06
N LYS A 48 -10.70 -3.04 -3.76
CA LYS A 48 -11.45 -2.16 -2.84
C LYS A 48 -10.62 -1.26 -1.91
N LYS A 49 -9.28 -1.23 -1.98
CA LYS A 49 -8.46 -0.30 -1.17
C LYS A 49 -8.20 1.08 -1.79
N LYS A 50 -8.71 1.37 -2.99
CA LYS A 50 -8.61 2.71 -3.61
C LYS A 50 -9.84 3.60 -3.42
N LYS A 51 -11.03 3.06 -3.08
CA LYS A 51 -12.27 3.85 -2.96
C LYS A 51 -12.62 4.34 -1.55
N THR A 52 -11.98 3.81 -0.50
CA THR A 52 -12.23 4.24 0.89
C THR A 52 -11.43 5.47 1.31
N ARG A 53 -10.42 5.89 0.53
CA ARG A 53 -9.59 7.05 0.87
C ARG A 53 -10.34 8.38 0.66
N THR A 54 -11.25 8.43 -0.30
CA THR A 54 -12.03 9.63 -0.62
C THR A 54 -13.16 9.89 0.38
N ARG A 55 -13.77 8.84 0.97
CA ARG A 55 -14.84 9.02 1.96
C ARG A 55 -14.33 9.47 3.33
N VAL A 56 -13.12 9.08 3.73
CA VAL A 56 -12.51 9.57 4.99
C VAL A 56 -12.12 11.05 4.89
N LEU A 57 -11.76 11.52 3.69
CA LEU A 57 -11.47 12.95 3.45
C LEU A 57 -12.69 13.87 3.62
N ALA A 58 -13.91 13.35 3.50
CA ALA A 58 -15.13 14.16 3.65
C ALA A 58 -15.59 14.30 5.11
N SER A 59 -15.04 13.52 6.05
CA SER A 59 -15.52 13.47 7.44
C SER A 59 -14.60 14.15 8.46
N GLN A 60 -13.46 14.69 8.05
CA GLN A 60 -12.59 15.50 8.92
C GLN A 60 -12.79 16.98 8.61
N GLY A 61 -13.34 17.71 9.57
CA GLY A 61 -13.83 19.07 9.43
C GLY A 61 -12.81 20.01 8.79
N GLY A 62 -13.12 20.45 7.57
CA GLY A 62 -13.11 21.83 7.11
C GLY A 62 -11.83 22.67 7.15
N CYS A 63 -10.75 22.28 7.83
CA CYS A 63 -9.58 23.12 8.08
C CYS A 63 -8.26 22.35 7.90
N CYS A 64 -7.22 23.04 7.44
CA CYS A 64 -5.88 22.49 7.31
C CYS A 64 -5.24 22.32 8.69
N ALA A 65 -4.77 21.10 9.01
CA ALA A 65 -4.10 20.82 10.28
C ALA A 65 -2.76 21.57 10.48
N LEU A 66 -2.21 22.18 9.43
CA LEU A 66 -0.94 22.93 9.51
C LEU A 66 -1.14 24.45 9.53
N CYS A 67 -1.96 24.98 8.62
CA CYS A 67 -2.14 26.43 8.49
C CYS A 67 -3.51 26.93 8.96
N GLY A 68 -4.39 26.05 9.43
CA GLY A 68 -5.73 26.39 9.94
C GLY A 68 -6.73 26.85 8.89
N ARG A 69 -6.32 27.15 7.64
CA ARG A 69 -7.21 27.63 6.58
C ARG A 69 -8.28 26.61 6.24
N SER A 70 -9.50 27.10 6.03
CA SER A 70 -10.67 26.29 5.70
C SER A 70 -11.18 26.42 4.26
N ASP A 71 -10.72 27.45 3.54
CA ASP A 71 -11.20 27.82 2.21
C ASP A 71 -10.31 27.31 1.07
N THR A 72 -9.82 26.07 1.18
CA THR A 72 -8.90 25.55 0.16
C THR A 72 -9.63 24.62 -0.81
N GLY A 73 -9.54 24.91 -2.11
CA GLY A 73 -10.24 24.13 -3.15
C GLY A 73 -9.71 22.70 -3.32
N GLN A 74 -8.57 22.37 -2.72
CA GLN A 74 -7.95 21.04 -2.80
C GLN A 74 -7.35 20.61 -1.47
N TRP A 75 -7.86 19.48 -0.97
CA TRP A 75 -7.46 18.83 0.27
C TRP A 75 -6.65 17.57 0.03
N CYS A 76 -5.68 17.32 0.89
CA CYS A 76 -4.80 16.16 0.86
C CYS A 76 -4.65 15.57 2.27
N LEU A 77 -4.19 14.33 2.37
CA LEU A 77 -3.75 13.75 3.64
C LEU A 77 -2.23 13.77 3.71
N ASP A 78 -1.67 14.22 4.83
CA ASP A 78 -0.26 14.06 5.12
C ASP A 78 0.09 12.58 5.43
N ARG A 79 1.39 12.30 5.68
CA ARG A 79 1.87 10.95 5.98
C ARG A 79 1.34 10.40 7.32
N SER A 80 0.93 11.30 8.22
CA SER A 80 0.32 11.00 9.51
C SER A 80 -1.21 10.84 9.42
N GLY A 81 -1.79 10.98 8.22
CA GLY A 81 -3.23 10.87 8.00
C GLY A 81 -4.04 12.11 8.38
N ARG A 82 -3.39 13.27 8.60
CA ARG A 82 -4.06 14.55 8.88
C ARG A 82 -4.48 15.25 7.59
N THR A 83 -5.65 15.89 7.63
CA THR A 83 -6.14 16.72 6.51
C THR A 83 -5.36 18.02 6.42
N VAL A 84 -4.72 18.26 5.28
CA VAL A 84 -3.90 19.44 4.99
C VAL A 84 -4.26 20.01 3.63
N CYS A 85 -4.10 21.32 3.46
CA CYS A 85 -4.27 21.94 2.15
C CYS A 85 -3.12 21.56 1.21
N ASN A 86 -3.35 21.68 -0.10
CA ASN A 86 -2.34 21.32 -1.10
C ASN A 86 -1.03 22.12 -0.95
N GLY A 87 -1.10 23.40 -0.55
CA GLY A 87 0.07 24.23 -0.29
C GLY A 87 0.96 23.66 0.84
N CYS A 88 0.36 23.32 1.98
CA CYS A 88 1.07 22.70 3.10
C CYS A 88 1.62 21.31 2.74
N ASN A 89 0.87 20.52 1.95
CA ASN A 89 1.36 19.22 1.49
C ASN A 89 2.59 19.34 0.57
N ASN A 90 2.61 20.35 -0.31
CA ASN A 90 3.76 20.63 -1.16
C ASN A 90 4.99 21.05 -0.34
N LEU A 91 4.81 21.91 0.67
CA LEU A 91 5.88 22.31 1.57
C LEU A 91 6.48 21.09 2.29
N LEU A 92 5.63 20.24 2.89
CA LEU A 92 6.07 19.00 3.53
C LEU A 92 6.83 18.08 2.58
N THR A 93 6.40 18.01 1.31
CA THR A 93 7.07 17.17 0.31
C THR A 93 8.44 17.71 -0.06
N LYS A 94 8.60 19.04 -0.17
CA LYS A 94 9.90 19.68 -0.41
C LYS A 94 10.85 19.48 0.78
N LEU A 95 10.38 19.73 2.00
CA LEU A 95 11.17 19.52 3.22
C LEU A 95 11.69 18.08 3.33
N ARG A 96 10.86 17.09 3.00
CA ARG A 96 11.31 15.68 2.97
C ARG A 96 12.40 15.41 1.95
N LYS A 97 12.35 16.05 0.78
CA LYS A 97 13.40 15.90 -0.23
C LYS A 97 14.71 16.51 0.25
N LEU A 98 14.64 17.67 0.92
CA LEU A 98 15.79 18.31 1.53
C LEU A 98 16.41 17.41 2.61
N TRP A 99 15.60 16.90 3.53
CA TRP A 99 16.06 15.96 4.55
C TRP A 99 16.63 14.66 3.98
N ALA A 100 16.03 14.12 2.91
CA ALA A 100 16.56 12.93 2.23
C ALA A 100 17.92 13.18 1.57
N ASN A 101 18.21 14.44 1.23
CA ASN A 101 19.50 14.87 0.69
C ASN A 101 20.50 15.27 1.79
N GLY A 102 20.17 15.05 3.07
CA GLY A 102 21.05 15.36 4.20
C GLY A 102 21.05 16.82 4.64
N VAL A 103 20.15 17.65 4.10
CA VAL A 103 19.95 19.03 4.57
C VAL A 103 19.31 18.96 5.95
N THR A 104 19.99 19.48 6.96
CA THR A 104 19.54 19.48 8.35
C THR A 104 18.67 20.70 8.64
N CYS A 105 18.07 20.78 9.83
CA CYS A 105 17.34 21.97 10.25
C CYS A 105 18.26 23.20 10.38
N GLU A 106 19.54 23.00 10.70
CA GLU A 106 20.55 24.06 10.82
C GLU A 106 20.82 24.72 9.45
N ASP A 107 20.80 23.95 8.38
CA ASP A 107 20.97 24.44 7.00
C ASP A 107 19.74 25.22 6.47
N MET A 108 18.60 25.19 7.17
CA MET A 108 17.36 25.88 6.75
C MET A 108 17.20 27.28 7.31
N GLU A 109 18.02 27.69 8.29
CA GLU A 109 17.97 29.04 8.86
C GLU A 109 18.46 30.12 7.88
N GLU A 110 19.20 29.75 6.83
CA GLU A 110 19.75 30.68 5.82
C GLU A 110 18.73 31.10 4.73
N PHE A 111 17.51 30.54 4.74
CA PHE A 111 16.46 30.82 3.74
C PHE A 111 15.29 31.68 4.25
N ILE A 112 15.37 32.17 5.49
CA ILE A 112 14.39 33.08 6.08
C ILE A 112 15.07 34.43 6.36
N GLU A 113 15.53 35.11 5.31
CA GLU A 113 15.68 36.56 5.25
C GLU A 113 14.86 37.13 4.09
#